data_AF-A0A1X7SEV3-F1
#
_entry.id   AF-A0A1X7SEV3-F1
#
_cell.length_a   1.000
_cell.length_b   1.000
_cell.length_c   1.000
_cell.angle_alpha   90.00
_cell.angle_beta   90.00
_cell.angle_gamma   90.00
#
_symmetry.space_group_name_H-M   'P 1'
#
loop_
_entity.id
_entity.type
_entity.pdbx_description
1 polymer ?
#
loop_
_entity_poly.entity_id
_entity_poly.type
_entity_poly.pdbx_seq_one_letter_code
_entity_poly.pdbx_strand_id
1 'polypeptide(L)' 'MVEVPDRSAATLLPIIFKHVRSGTTIISDEWRSQSLLASKGMVPLTVNHSLNFVNPLNGAHTQSIESTLLV' A
#
# COMPACT_ATOMS: atom_id res chain seq x y z
N MET A 1 8.38 -13.18 -0.18
CA MET A 1 7.34 -12.29 -0.73
C MET A 1 6.49 -13.10 -1.72
N VAL A 2 5.26 -12.68 -1.99
CA VAL A 2 4.37 -13.37 -2.93
C VAL A 2 3.97 -12.38 -4.01
N GLU A 3 4.23 -12.72 -5.27
CA GLU A 3 3.82 -11.89 -6.39
C GLU A 3 2.34 -12.05 -6.70
N VAL A 4 1.67 -10.93 -6.96
CA VAL A 4 0.28 -10.91 -7.43
C VAL A 4 0.28 -10.24 -8.81
N PRO A 5 0.12 -11.01 -9.91
CA PRO A 5 0.19 -10.47 -11.26
C PRO A 5 -0.92 -9.46 -11.56
N ASP A 6 -2.15 -9.74 -11.10
CA ASP A 6 -3.27 -8.80 -11.19
C ASP A 6 -3.40 -7.95 -9.93
N ARG A 7 -3.05 -6.67 -10.04
CA ARG A 7 -3.11 -5.70 -8.94
C ARG A 7 -4.40 -4.86 -8.96
N SER A 8 -5.42 -5.31 -9.67
CA SER A 8 -6.74 -4.67 -9.67
C SER A 8 -7.35 -4.63 -8.27
N ALA A 9 -8.27 -3.68 -8.04
CA ALA A 9 -9.07 -3.64 -6.81
C ALA A 9 -9.80 -4.95 -6.55
N ALA A 10 -10.33 -5.57 -7.61
CA ALA A 10 -11.09 -6.83 -7.52
C ALA A 10 -10.24 -7.97 -6.95
N THR A 11 -8.94 -7.98 -7.25
CA THR A 11 -8.02 -9.02 -6.76
C THR A 11 -7.42 -8.66 -5.40
N LEU A 12 -6.95 -7.43 -5.20
CA LEU A 12 -6.23 -7.07 -3.97
C LEU A 12 -7.15 -6.79 -2.77
N LEU A 13 -8.32 -6.19 -2.95
CA LEU A 13 -9.19 -5.86 -1.81
C LEU A 13 -9.63 -7.10 -1.02
N PRO A 14 -10.08 -8.21 -1.62
CA PRO A 14 -10.43 -9.42 -0.87
C PRO A 14 -9.23 -10.00 -0.11
N ILE A 15 -8.03 -9.96 -0.72
CA ILE A 15 -6.80 -10.45 -0.08
C ILE A 15 -6.47 -9.58 1.13
N ILE A 16 -6.48 -8.25 0.96
CA ILE A 16 -6.20 -7.29 2.04
C ILE A 16 -7.22 -7.45 3.17
N PHE A 17 -8.51 -7.49 2.87
CA PHE A 17 -9.55 -7.60 3.91
C PHE A 17 -9.57 -8.96 4.63
N LYS A 18 -9.08 -10.02 3.98
CA LYS A 18 -8.95 -11.34 4.61
C LYS A 18 -7.77 -11.42 5.58
N HIS A 19 -6.66 -10.75 5.28
CA HIS A 19 -5.39 -10.95 6.00
C HIS A 19 -4.96 -9.75 6.84
N VAL A 20 -5.51 -8.56 6.59
CA VAL A 20 -5.16 -7.33 7.30
C VAL A 20 -6.33 -6.90 8.16
N ARG A 21 -6.04 -6.61 9.44
CA ARG A 21 -7.03 -6.16 10.40
C ARG A 21 -7.57 -4.77 10.02
N SER A 22 -8.86 -4.54 10.22
CA SER A 22 -9.44 -3.19 10.15
C SER A 22 -8.76 -2.23 11.14
N GLY A 23 -8.63 -0.96 10.77
CA GLY A 23 -7.89 0.03 11.56
C GLY A 23 -6.38 0.06 11.30
N THR A 24 -5.84 -0.91 10.54
CA THR A 24 -4.42 -0.92 10.19
C THR A 24 -4.10 0.16 9.15
N THR A 25 -2.95 0.81 9.33
CA THR A 25 -2.35 1.70 8.34
C THR A 25 -1.70 0.88 7.23
N ILE A 26 -2.06 1.18 5.98
CA ILE A 26 -1.49 0.54 4.79
C ILE A 26 -0.73 1.60 4.01
N ILE A 27 0.58 1.39 3.81
CA ILE A 27 1.44 2.27 3.01
C ILE A 27 1.67 1.60 1.66
N SER A 28 1.39 2.31 0.56
CA SER A 28 1.61 1.83 -0.81
C SER A 28 2.39 2.85 -1.62
N ASP A 29 3.23 2.36 -2.52
CA ASP A 29 3.72 3.16 -3.67
C ASP A 29 2.57 3.31 -4.67
N GLU A 30 1.79 4.37 -4.47
CA GLU A 30 0.69 4.84 -5.30
C GLU A 30 -0.18 3.75 -5.99
N TRP A 31 -1.08 3.12 -5.24
CA TRP A 31 -2.08 2.20 -5.80
C TRP A 31 -3.40 2.93 -6.09
N ARG A 32 -3.84 2.92 -7.36
CA ARG A 32 -5.04 3.63 -7.85
C ARG A 32 -6.31 3.41 -7.03
N SER A 33 -6.48 2.25 -6.42
CA SER A 33 -7.70 1.86 -5.70
C SER A 33 -7.60 1.93 -4.18
N GLN A 34 -6.55 2.57 -3.66
CA GLN A 34 -6.29 2.76 -2.22
C GLN A 34 -7.42 3.47 -1.47
N SER A 35 -8.19 4.35 -2.12
CA SER A 35 -9.32 5.05 -1.50
C SER A 35 -10.41 4.08 -1.02
N LEU A 36 -10.51 2.90 -1.63
CA LEU A 36 -11.46 1.86 -1.25
C LEU A 36 -11.10 1.21 0.10
N LEU A 37 -9.86 1.32 0.58
CA LEU A 37 -9.43 0.80 1.88
C LEU A 37 -10.10 1.55 3.04
N ALA A 38 -10.37 2.84 2.87
CA ALA A 38 -11.05 3.65 3.87
C ALA A 38 -12.46 3.11 4.19
N SER A 39 -13.14 2.49 3.22
CA SER A 39 -14.46 1.87 3.41
C SER A 39 -14.46 0.74 4.45
N LYS A 40 -13.30 0.14 4.73
CA LYS A 40 -13.11 -0.93 5.72
C LYS A 40 -12.47 -0.43 7.02
N GLY A 41 -12.37 0.89 7.18
CA GLY A 41 -11.73 1.54 8.33
C GLY A 41 -10.21 1.40 8.33
N MET A 42 -9.58 1.10 7.20
CA MET A 42 -8.12 1.12 7.06
C MET A 42 -7.65 2.54 6.77
N VAL A 43 -6.43 2.87 7.20
CA VAL A 43 -5.84 4.20 6.98
C VAL A 43 -4.87 4.11 5.81
N PRO A 44 -5.26 4.50 4.58
CA PRO A 44 -4.35 4.49 3.44
C PRO A 44 -3.35 5.63 3.54
N LEU A 45 -2.07 5.30 3.40
CA LEU A 45 -0.98 6.24 3.17
C LEU A 45 -0.29 5.91 1.86
N THR A 46 0.24 6.94 1.21
CA THR A 46 0.73 6.85 -0.16
C THR A 46 2.11 7.46 -0.24
N VAL A 47 2.96 6.86 -1.05
CA VAL A 47 4.22 7.44 -1.50
C VAL A 47 4.16 7.46 -3.01
N ASN A 48 4.77 8.48 -3.62
CA ASN A 48 4.96 8.54 -5.06
C ASN A 48 6.46 8.72 -5.28
N HIS A 49 7.16 7.64 -5.62
CA HIS A 49 8.62 7.67 -5.81
C HIS A 49 9.08 8.52 -6.99
N SER A 50 8.19 8.87 -7.92
CA SER A 50 8.52 9.81 -8.99
C SER A 50 8.60 11.26 -8.50
N LEU A 51 7.95 11.57 -7.37
CA LEU A 51 7.94 12.90 -6.77
C LEU A 51 8.86 12.98 -5.55
N ASN A 52 8.72 12.04 -4.61
CA ASN A 52 9.46 12.03 -3.35
C ASN A 52 9.66 10.60 -2.85
N PHE A 53 10.86 10.28 -2.36
CA PHE A 53 11.16 9.00 -1.70
C PHE A 53 10.51 8.84 -0.32
N VAL A 54 10.25 9.95 0.35
CA VAL A 54 9.50 10.03 1.60
C VAL A 54 8.37 11.02 1.38
N ASN A 55 7.14 10.65 1.68
CA ASN A 55 6.02 11.58 1.56
C ASN A 55 6.21 12.75 2.55
N PRO A 56 6.33 14.00 2.08
CA PRO A 56 6.68 15.13 2.93
C PRO A 56 5.55 15.55 3.89
N LEU A 57 4.30 15.13 3.64
CA LEU A 57 3.15 15.51 4.47
C LEU A 57 2.98 14.61 5.71
N ASN A 58 3.39 13.35 5.61
CA ASN A 58 3.12 12.34 6.64
C ASN A 58 4.32 11.42 6.97
N GLY A 59 5.45 11.58 6.28
CA GLY A 59 6.66 10.79 6.50
C GLY A 59 6.59 9.34 5.99
N ALA A 60 5.53 8.95 5.27
CA ALA A 60 5.39 7.60 4.75
C ALA A 60 6.51 7.26 3.75
N HIS A 61 7.03 6.04 3.84
CA HIS A 61 8.07 5.49 2.95
C HIS A 61 7.96 3.96 2.92
N THR A 62 8.38 3.33 1.83
CA THR A 62 8.36 1.86 1.62
C THR A 62 9.76 1.24 1.61
N GLN A 63 10.80 2.03 1.91
CA GLN A 63 12.20 1.66 1.74
C GLN A 63 12.65 0.42 2.53
N SER A 64 12.09 0.17 3.71
CA SER A 64 12.40 -1.04 4.48
C SER A 64 12.04 -2.33 3.74
N ILE A 65 10.98 -2.30 2.91
CA ILE A 65 10.55 -3.43 2.10
C ILE A 65 11.32 -3.46 0.77
N GLU A 66 11.51 -2.30 0.14
CA GLU A 66 12.22 -2.18 -1.15
C GLU A 66 13.69 -2.57 -1.05
N SER A 67 14.36 -2.28 0.07
CA SER A 67 15.73 -2.73 0.31
C SER A 67 15.86 -4.26 0.39
N THR A 68 14.75 -4.98 0.58
CA THR A 68 14.72 -6.45 0.56
C THR A 68 14.39 -7.01 -0.83
N LEU A 69 13.90 -6.16 -1.75
CA LEU A 69 13.52 -6.50 -3.11
C LEU A 69 14.61 -6.24 -4.15
N LEU A 70 15.57 -5.36 -3.85
CA LEU A 70 16.75 -5.13 -4.67
C LEU A 70 17.75 -6.29 -4.49
N VAL A 71 17.65 -7.29 -5.36
CA VAL A 71 18.70 -8.29 -5.65
C VAL A 71 18.97 -8.29 -7.15
#